data_AF-A0AAN0IYH0-F1
#
_entry.id   AF-A0AAN0IYH0-F1
#
_cell.length_a   1.000
_cell.length_b   1.000
_cell.length_c   1.000
_cell.angle_alpha   90.00
_cell.angle_beta   90.00
_cell.angle_gamma   90.00
#
_symmetry.space_group_name_H-M   'P 1'
#
loop_
_entity.id
_entity.type
_entity.pdbx_description
1 polymer ?
#
loop_
_entity_poly.entity_id
_entity_poly.type
_entity_poly.pdbx_seq_one_letter_code
_entity_poly.pdbx_strand_id
1 'polypeptide(L)'
;MYSSNGMFTVHNCSFTFNSVVVKTASMFSNSEFPSGGLAVFLSGFAHNNTINIENSVFTNNSGLYGGGLYIFCRESSTNNGIRVNNVTIFNNNALLGGGGLEVGFVFRKPAVNKLNNVIVQSCNISSNRAYFGGGFVFFVTAAHQNDPSNTLDNNYITFNTSGNSSSGAGISSVGAGALNSKAISFTLSGLITFSENNGTAVYLIDSNFIALQGTSVIFSNNSGTYGGAVSINGFASIYASSNTSFVFLNNKTSVKGGAIFFFSTAIISSILIVASCFVEHTDSSETISFYFKNNTDSFGKSVYVSSLLPCNKLCQGLKVYLDYMPPEKLLTQKCVGNFTFSDHNGTVQGNVATESSEFDQLHKDSKAVKKLYLVKMF
;
A
#
# COMPACT_ATOMS: atom_id res chain seq x y z
N MET A 1 -26.93 4.19 -2.71
CA MET A 1 -27.77 4.69 -1.61
C MET A 1 -27.62 6.20 -1.52
N TYR A 2 -28.75 6.91 -1.61
CA TYR A 2 -28.90 8.34 -1.32
C TYR A 2 -29.66 8.46 0.00
N SER A 3 -29.00 8.15 1.11
CA SER A 3 -29.65 7.98 2.41
C SER A 3 -28.98 8.81 3.49
N SER A 4 -29.72 9.14 4.54
CA SER A 4 -29.17 9.77 5.74
C SER A 4 -29.60 9.07 7.01
N ASN A 5 -28.69 9.00 7.99
CA ASN A 5 -28.92 8.38 9.30
C ASN A 5 -29.43 6.91 9.23
N GLY A 6 -29.11 6.20 8.15
CA GLY A 6 -29.53 4.82 7.95
C GLY A 6 -28.63 3.82 8.65
N MET A 7 -29.21 2.69 9.06
CA MET A 7 -28.46 1.52 9.55
C MET A 7 -28.78 0.33 8.67
N PHE A 8 -27.77 -0.21 7.99
CA PHE A 8 -27.88 -1.34 7.09
C PHE A 8 -26.99 -2.47 7.58
N THR A 9 -27.54 -3.69 7.67
CA THR A 9 -26.78 -4.85 8.16
C THR A 9 -26.95 -6.02 7.19
N VAL A 10 -25.82 -6.57 6.76
CA VAL A 10 -25.70 -7.86 6.06
C VAL A 10 -25.02 -8.81 7.02
N HIS A 11 -25.73 -9.84 7.47
CA HIS A 11 -25.25 -10.73 8.53
C HIS A 11 -25.58 -12.18 8.20
N ASN A 12 -24.63 -13.11 8.39
CA ASN A 12 -24.79 -14.54 8.10
C ASN A 12 -25.29 -14.81 6.66
N CYS A 13 -24.78 -14.07 5.68
CA CYS A 13 -25.15 -14.21 4.29
C CYS A 13 -24.05 -14.94 3.49
N SER A 14 -24.44 -15.56 2.37
CA SER A 14 -23.53 -16.20 1.43
C SER A 14 -23.79 -15.67 0.02
N PHE A 15 -22.76 -15.10 -0.60
CA PHE A 15 -22.77 -14.59 -1.96
C PHE A 15 -21.83 -15.46 -2.79
N THR A 16 -22.40 -16.37 -3.59
CA THR A 16 -21.62 -17.38 -4.31
C THR A 16 -21.93 -17.44 -5.78
N PHE A 17 -20.91 -17.61 -6.62
CA PHE A 17 -21.06 -17.85 -8.06
C PHE A 17 -21.82 -16.74 -8.82
N ASN A 18 -21.83 -15.51 -8.27
CA ASN A 18 -22.41 -14.38 -8.96
C ASN A 18 -21.41 -13.83 -9.99
N SER A 19 -21.89 -13.44 -11.17
CA SER A 19 -21.01 -12.93 -12.23
C SER A 19 -21.65 -11.75 -12.94
N VAL A 20 -20.89 -10.67 -13.10
CA VAL A 20 -21.22 -9.58 -14.03
C VAL A 20 -20.52 -9.85 -15.35
N VAL A 21 -21.28 -10.02 -16.43
CA VAL A 21 -20.75 -10.27 -17.77
C VAL A 21 -20.48 -8.93 -18.47
N VAL A 22 -19.21 -8.57 -18.66
CA VAL A 22 -18.83 -7.43 -19.50
C VAL A 22 -18.48 -7.95 -20.89
N LYS A 23 -19.38 -7.77 -21.86
CA LYS A 23 -19.23 -8.32 -23.23
C LYS A 23 -18.31 -7.49 -24.13
N THR A 24 -18.11 -6.20 -23.88
CA THR A 24 -17.24 -5.34 -24.71
C THR A 24 -16.64 -4.16 -23.94
N ALA A 25 -15.44 -3.74 -24.35
CA ALA A 25 -14.76 -2.55 -23.83
C ALA A 25 -15.49 -1.21 -24.11
N SER A 26 -16.49 -1.18 -25.00
CA SER A 26 -17.28 0.03 -25.28
C SER A 26 -18.38 0.32 -24.24
N MET A 27 -18.64 -0.59 -23.30
CA MET A 27 -19.66 -0.43 -22.25
C MET A 27 -19.15 0.25 -20.96
N PHE A 28 -17.88 0.63 -20.89
CA PHE A 28 -17.28 1.29 -19.71
C PHE A 28 -17.90 2.66 -19.38
N SER A 29 -18.69 3.25 -20.26
CA SER A 29 -19.25 4.59 -20.06
C SER A 29 -20.59 4.62 -19.30
N ASN A 30 -21.41 3.55 -19.31
CA ASN A 30 -22.85 3.70 -19.03
C ASN A 30 -23.52 2.73 -18.02
N SER A 31 -22.84 1.81 -17.34
CA SER A 31 -23.54 0.95 -16.35
C SER A 31 -22.81 0.73 -15.03
N GLU A 32 -23.61 0.86 -13.99
CA GLU A 32 -23.36 0.99 -12.56
C GLU A 32 -22.90 -0.29 -11.83
N PHE A 33 -22.19 -1.22 -12.48
CA PHE A 33 -22.01 -2.56 -11.88
C PHE A 33 -20.61 -3.12 -12.06
N PRO A 34 -19.72 -2.95 -11.06
CA PRO A 34 -18.41 -3.55 -11.16
C PRO A 34 -18.25 -4.82 -10.31
N SER A 35 -19.07 -5.07 -9.28
CA SER A 35 -18.92 -6.23 -8.39
C SER A 35 -19.69 -7.47 -8.83
N GLY A 36 -19.10 -8.65 -8.64
CA GLY A 36 -19.80 -9.92 -8.76
C GLY A 36 -20.69 -10.21 -7.55
N GLY A 37 -20.18 -10.03 -6.32
CA GLY A 37 -20.88 -10.40 -5.08
C GLY A 37 -21.82 -9.32 -4.53
N LEU A 38 -21.27 -8.36 -3.78
CA LEU A 38 -22.04 -7.26 -3.17
C LEU A 38 -21.39 -5.92 -3.47
N ALA A 39 -22.22 -4.93 -3.80
CA ALA A 39 -21.79 -3.55 -3.95
C ALA A 39 -22.49 -2.62 -2.96
N VAL A 40 -21.70 -1.85 -2.21
CA VAL A 40 -22.12 -0.78 -1.31
C VAL A 40 -21.79 0.55 -1.98
N PHE A 41 -22.82 1.27 -2.43
CA PHE A 41 -22.67 2.56 -3.06
C PHE A 41 -23.27 3.66 -2.18
N LEU A 42 -22.46 4.62 -1.74
CA LEU A 42 -22.88 5.84 -1.06
C LEU A 42 -22.59 7.03 -2.00
N SER A 43 -23.62 7.75 -2.43
CA SER A 43 -23.50 8.81 -3.45
C SER A 43 -24.36 10.03 -3.11
N GLY A 44 -24.20 11.11 -3.87
CA GLY A 44 -24.92 12.36 -3.68
C GLY A 44 -24.56 13.00 -2.34
N PHE A 45 -25.57 13.21 -1.50
CA PHE A 45 -25.41 13.77 -0.15
C PHE A 45 -25.61 12.72 0.95
N ALA A 46 -25.31 11.45 0.68
CA ALA A 46 -25.48 10.39 1.67
C ALA A 46 -24.62 10.66 2.93
N HIS A 47 -25.24 10.70 4.11
CA HIS A 47 -24.51 11.03 5.34
C HIS A 47 -25.00 10.34 6.61
N ASN A 48 -24.12 10.19 7.59
CA ASN A 48 -24.41 9.56 8.88
C ASN A 48 -24.96 8.12 8.76
N ASN A 49 -24.66 7.41 7.67
CA ASN A 49 -25.09 6.02 7.54
C ASN A 49 -24.09 5.08 8.22
N THR A 50 -24.61 3.99 8.77
CA THR A 50 -23.81 2.87 9.28
C THR A 50 -24.15 1.62 8.46
N ILE A 51 -23.13 1.00 7.88
CA ILE A 51 -23.25 -0.24 7.10
C ILE A 51 -22.37 -1.31 7.74
N ASN A 52 -22.98 -2.40 8.20
CA ASN A 52 -22.29 -3.53 8.79
C ASN A 52 -22.41 -4.75 7.88
N ILE A 53 -21.28 -5.35 7.51
CA ILE A 53 -21.20 -6.61 6.77
C ILE A 53 -20.44 -7.59 7.64
N GLU A 54 -21.16 -8.56 8.18
CA GLU A 54 -20.66 -9.42 9.25
C GLU A 54 -20.92 -10.89 9.01
N ASN A 55 -20.00 -11.75 9.48
CA ASN A 55 -20.17 -13.21 9.51
C ASN A 55 -20.64 -13.81 8.17
N SER A 56 -20.16 -13.24 7.06
CA SER A 56 -20.66 -13.54 5.72
C SER A 56 -19.56 -14.12 4.83
N VAL A 57 -19.96 -14.76 3.74
CA VAL A 57 -19.04 -15.43 2.81
C VAL A 57 -19.25 -14.89 1.40
N PHE A 58 -18.17 -14.49 0.75
CA PHE A 58 -18.10 -14.10 -0.66
C PHE A 58 -17.17 -15.06 -1.38
N THR A 59 -17.70 -15.96 -2.21
CA THR A 59 -16.87 -16.93 -2.90
C THR A 59 -17.24 -17.19 -4.35
N ASN A 60 -16.22 -17.39 -5.20
CA ASN A 60 -16.39 -17.70 -6.62
C ASN A 60 -17.20 -16.64 -7.38
N ASN A 61 -17.19 -15.39 -6.94
CA ASN A 61 -17.86 -14.30 -7.64
C ASN A 61 -16.91 -13.68 -8.69
N SER A 62 -17.48 -13.18 -9.79
CA SER A 62 -16.74 -12.55 -10.88
C SER A 62 -17.29 -11.16 -11.19
N GLY A 63 -16.42 -10.15 -11.14
CA GLY A 63 -16.77 -8.75 -11.43
C GLY A 63 -15.81 -8.09 -12.41
N LEU A 64 -16.09 -6.82 -12.71
CA LEU A 64 -15.12 -5.90 -13.31
C LEU A 64 -14.14 -5.36 -12.25
N TYR A 65 -14.66 -4.95 -11.09
CA TYR A 65 -13.92 -4.53 -9.90
C TYR A 65 -14.59 -5.04 -8.63
N GLY A 66 -13.86 -5.34 -7.55
CA GLY A 66 -14.49 -5.80 -6.31
C GLY A 66 -15.24 -7.12 -6.52
N GLY A 67 -14.56 -8.16 -7.01
CA GLY A 67 -15.19 -9.42 -7.43
C GLY A 67 -16.10 -10.01 -6.34
N GLY A 68 -15.62 -10.03 -5.08
CA GLY A 68 -16.42 -10.37 -3.91
C GLY A 68 -17.23 -9.19 -3.37
N LEU A 69 -16.56 -8.10 -3.00
CA LEU A 69 -17.16 -6.94 -2.34
C LEU A 69 -16.62 -5.63 -2.93
N TYR A 70 -17.50 -4.66 -3.12
CA TYR A 70 -17.16 -3.35 -3.69
C TYR A 70 -17.80 -2.22 -2.88
N ILE A 71 -16.99 -1.33 -2.29
CA ILE A 71 -17.45 -0.27 -1.36
C ILE A 71 -17.02 1.10 -1.88
N PHE A 72 -17.98 1.95 -2.19
CA PHE A 72 -17.72 3.26 -2.80
C PHE A 72 -18.43 4.39 -2.08
N CYS A 73 -17.64 5.41 -1.73
CA CYS A 73 -18.11 6.70 -1.26
C CYS A 73 -17.87 7.72 -2.36
N ARG A 74 -18.91 8.42 -2.80
CA ARG A 74 -18.87 9.25 -4.01
C ARG A 74 -19.53 10.60 -3.82
N GLU A 75 -19.08 11.56 -4.63
CA GLU A 75 -19.65 12.91 -4.66
C GLU A 75 -19.53 13.50 -3.26
N SER A 76 -20.59 14.12 -2.72
CA SER A 76 -20.58 14.79 -1.42
C SER A 76 -21.06 13.87 -0.29
N SER A 77 -20.78 12.56 -0.36
CA SER A 77 -21.08 11.64 0.73
C SER A 77 -20.19 11.93 1.93
N THR A 78 -20.76 12.08 3.13
CA THR A 78 -20.00 12.48 4.32
C THR A 78 -20.37 11.71 5.57
N ASN A 79 -19.41 11.50 6.47
CA ASN A 79 -19.65 10.91 7.80
C ASN A 79 -20.38 9.55 7.76
N ASN A 80 -20.04 8.68 6.79
CA ASN A 80 -20.59 7.33 6.74
C ASN A 80 -19.60 6.32 7.34
N GLY A 81 -20.09 5.40 8.16
CA GLY A 81 -19.31 4.29 8.71
C GLY A 81 -19.63 3.00 8.00
N ILE A 82 -18.61 2.31 7.49
CA ILE A 82 -18.73 0.99 6.87
C ILE A 82 -17.80 0.02 7.62
N ARG A 83 -18.34 -1.10 8.07
CA ARG A 83 -17.60 -2.13 8.79
C ARG A 83 -17.77 -3.48 8.11
N VAL A 84 -16.64 -4.08 7.73
CA VAL A 84 -16.56 -5.46 7.22
C VAL A 84 -15.84 -6.28 8.28
N ASN A 85 -16.56 -7.19 8.93
CA ASN A 85 -16.06 -7.89 10.10
C ASN A 85 -16.33 -9.39 10.03
N ASN A 86 -15.31 -10.21 10.32
CA ASN A 86 -15.46 -11.67 10.32
C ASN A 86 -16.05 -12.21 9.01
N VAL A 87 -15.53 -11.75 7.87
CA VAL A 87 -15.98 -12.14 6.53
C VAL A 87 -14.92 -13.01 5.86
N THR A 88 -15.36 -14.04 5.14
CA THR A 88 -14.49 -14.82 4.25
C THR A 88 -14.69 -14.36 2.81
N ILE A 89 -13.61 -13.91 2.15
CA ILE A 89 -13.58 -13.50 0.76
C ILE A 89 -12.60 -14.41 0.02
N PHE A 90 -13.13 -15.42 -0.66
CA PHE A 90 -12.32 -16.52 -1.20
C PHE A 90 -12.58 -16.80 -2.68
N ASN A 91 -11.50 -16.89 -3.45
CA ASN A 91 -11.53 -17.30 -4.87
C ASN A 91 -12.48 -16.45 -5.73
N ASN A 92 -12.52 -15.15 -5.48
CA ASN A 92 -13.23 -14.20 -6.33
C ASN A 92 -12.30 -13.64 -7.40
N ASN A 93 -12.87 -13.26 -8.53
CA ASN A 93 -12.15 -12.76 -9.69
C ASN A 93 -12.68 -11.38 -10.09
N ALA A 94 -11.78 -10.45 -10.39
CA ALA A 94 -12.11 -9.20 -11.05
C ALA A 94 -11.26 -9.04 -12.30
N LEU A 95 -11.83 -8.46 -13.36
CA LEU A 95 -11.05 -8.19 -14.57
C LEU A 95 -10.01 -7.08 -14.34
N LEU A 96 -10.33 -6.07 -13.53
CA LEU A 96 -9.47 -4.90 -13.30
C LEU A 96 -8.94 -4.84 -11.86
N GLY A 97 -9.75 -4.44 -10.88
CA GLY A 97 -9.27 -4.21 -9.50
C GLY A 97 -9.98 -5.04 -8.45
N GLY A 98 -9.29 -5.34 -7.34
CA GLY A 98 -9.94 -5.78 -6.10
C GLY A 98 -10.69 -7.10 -6.27
N GLY A 99 -9.99 -8.16 -6.68
CA GLY A 99 -10.62 -9.47 -6.91
C GLY A 99 -11.49 -9.90 -5.73
N GLY A 100 -10.97 -9.72 -4.50
CA GLY A 100 -11.73 -9.89 -3.27
C GLY A 100 -12.55 -8.66 -2.90
N LEU A 101 -11.87 -7.56 -2.56
CA LEU A 101 -12.46 -6.32 -2.04
C LEU A 101 -11.94 -5.09 -2.78
N GLU A 102 -12.81 -4.16 -3.13
CA GLU A 102 -12.37 -2.83 -3.57
C GLU A 102 -13.04 -1.72 -2.74
N VAL A 103 -12.24 -0.74 -2.31
CA VAL A 103 -12.70 0.45 -1.60
C VAL A 103 -12.26 1.70 -2.34
N GLY A 104 -13.22 2.55 -2.73
CA GLY A 104 -12.95 3.72 -3.56
C GLY A 104 -13.63 5.01 -3.06
N PHE A 105 -12.90 6.11 -3.20
CA PHE A 105 -13.43 7.47 -3.03
C PHE A 105 -13.44 8.21 -4.38
N VAL A 106 -14.63 8.58 -4.85
CA VAL A 106 -14.83 9.03 -6.24
C VAL A 106 -15.45 10.43 -6.32
N PHE A 107 -14.92 11.25 -7.23
CA PHE A 107 -15.44 12.58 -7.55
C PHE A 107 -15.96 12.62 -8.99
N ARG A 108 -17.20 13.12 -9.21
CA ARG A 108 -17.78 13.36 -10.55
C ARG A 108 -18.02 14.84 -10.86
N LYS A 109 -18.02 15.70 -9.85
CA LYS A 109 -18.23 17.16 -9.85
C LYS A 109 -17.47 17.74 -8.65
N PRO A 110 -17.23 19.07 -8.58
CA PRO A 110 -16.86 19.75 -7.34
C PRO A 110 -17.67 19.20 -6.17
N ALA A 111 -17.00 18.50 -5.25
CA ALA A 111 -17.65 17.79 -4.16
C ALA A 111 -16.76 17.67 -2.94
N VAL A 112 -17.40 17.64 -1.77
CA VAL A 112 -16.75 17.49 -0.47
C VAL A 112 -17.03 16.09 0.03
N ASN A 113 -16.08 15.18 -0.16
CA ASN A 113 -16.14 13.80 0.31
C ASN A 113 -15.28 13.67 1.56
N LYS A 114 -15.91 13.61 2.73
CA LYS A 114 -15.17 13.70 4.00
C LYS A 114 -15.73 12.81 5.09
N LEU A 115 -14.87 12.43 6.04
CA LEU A 115 -15.26 11.74 7.26
C LEU A 115 -15.90 10.36 7.04
N ASN A 116 -15.76 9.76 5.85
CA ASN A 116 -16.22 8.39 5.65
C ASN A 116 -15.14 7.42 6.14
N ASN A 117 -15.56 6.43 6.91
CA ASN A 117 -14.66 5.48 7.54
C ASN A 117 -15.01 4.06 7.10
N VAL A 118 -14.00 3.33 6.62
CA VAL A 118 -14.12 1.92 6.24
C VAL A 118 -13.20 1.10 7.13
N ILE A 119 -13.76 0.17 7.89
CA ILE A 119 -13.01 -0.73 8.77
C ILE A 119 -13.15 -2.16 8.25
N VAL A 120 -12.03 -2.80 7.94
CA VAL A 120 -11.96 -4.21 7.52
C VAL A 120 -11.15 -4.97 8.56
N GLN A 121 -11.79 -5.90 9.27
CA GLN A 121 -11.16 -6.57 10.40
C GLN A 121 -11.60 -8.02 10.58
N SER A 122 -10.70 -8.85 11.10
CA SER A 122 -10.96 -10.27 11.35
C SER A 122 -11.45 -11.03 10.13
N CYS A 123 -11.10 -10.59 8.92
CA CYS A 123 -11.51 -11.24 7.68
C CYS A 123 -10.46 -12.28 7.24
N ASN A 124 -10.88 -13.19 6.37
CA ASN A 124 -9.98 -14.07 5.62
C ASN A 124 -10.11 -13.74 4.14
N ILE A 125 -9.07 -13.14 3.55
CA ILE A 125 -9.05 -12.75 2.13
C ILE A 125 -8.01 -13.60 1.43
N SER A 126 -8.47 -14.63 0.69
CA SER A 126 -7.58 -15.62 0.10
C SER A 126 -7.91 -16.01 -1.33
N SER A 127 -6.87 -16.30 -2.12
CA SER A 127 -6.95 -16.84 -3.49
C SER A 127 -7.76 -15.99 -4.47
N ASN A 128 -7.91 -14.70 -4.20
CA ASN A 128 -8.61 -13.78 -5.09
C ASN A 128 -7.66 -13.29 -6.21
N ARG A 129 -8.24 -12.90 -7.35
CA ARG A 129 -7.47 -12.54 -8.56
C ARG A 129 -8.00 -11.27 -9.22
N ALA A 130 -7.08 -10.42 -9.66
CA ALA A 130 -7.36 -9.23 -10.46
C ALA A 130 -6.12 -8.77 -11.25
N TYR A 131 -6.29 -7.76 -12.11
CA TYR A 131 -5.17 -7.05 -12.73
C TYR A 131 -4.41 -6.23 -11.66
N PHE A 132 -5.13 -5.50 -10.81
CA PHE A 132 -4.60 -4.73 -9.69
C PHE A 132 -5.17 -5.26 -8.38
N GLY A 133 -4.31 -5.57 -7.40
CA GLY A 133 -4.73 -5.99 -6.06
C GLY A 133 -5.73 -7.14 -6.09
N GLY A 134 -5.26 -8.36 -6.35
CA GLY A 134 -6.10 -9.56 -6.37
C GLY A 134 -6.91 -9.72 -5.09
N GLY A 135 -6.30 -9.46 -3.93
CA GLY A 135 -7.01 -9.46 -2.65
C GLY A 135 -7.85 -8.22 -2.49
N PHE A 136 -7.20 -7.05 -2.53
CA PHE A 136 -7.82 -5.78 -2.23
C PHE A 136 -7.20 -4.58 -2.95
N VAL A 137 -8.06 -3.61 -3.26
CA VAL A 137 -7.68 -2.32 -3.85
C VAL A 137 -8.26 -1.18 -3.04
N PHE A 138 -7.43 -0.18 -2.73
CA PHE A 138 -7.84 1.11 -2.17
C PHE A 138 -7.48 2.23 -3.14
N PHE A 139 -8.43 3.12 -3.46
CA PHE A 139 -8.08 4.23 -4.34
C PHE A 139 -8.93 5.49 -4.20
N VAL A 140 -8.38 6.57 -4.75
CA VAL A 140 -9.07 7.84 -5.02
C VAL A 140 -8.98 8.15 -6.50
N THR A 141 -10.07 8.60 -7.12
CA THR A 141 -10.02 9.04 -8.52
C THR A 141 -9.23 10.33 -8.71
N ALA A 142 -8.50 10.44 -9.83
CA ALA A 142 -7.73 11.61 -10.23
C ALA A 142 -8.54 12.92 -10.33
N ALA A 143 -9.88 12.86 -10.33
CA ALA A 143 -10.73 14.05 -10.28
C ALA A 143 -10.45 14.96 -9.07
N HIS A 144 -9.96 14.42 -7.94
CA HIS A 144 -9.46 15.24 -6.83
C HIS A 144 -8.20 16.04 -7.22
N GLN A 145 -7.34 15.48 -8.06
CA GLN A 145 -6.10 16.14 -8.52
C GLN A 145 -6.34 17.16 -9.63
N ASN A 146 -7.41 16.98 -10.43
CA ASN A 146 -7.70 17.82 -11.59
C ASN A 146 -8.55 19.05 -11.27
N ASP A 147 -9.29 19.04 -10.16
CA ASP A 147 -10.11 20.16 -9.72
C ASP A 147 -9.91 20.39 -8.22
N PRO A 148 -9.20 21.45 -7.80
CA PRO A 148 -8.90 21.72 -6.39
C PRO A 148 -10.15 22.07 -5.56
N SER A 149 -11.31 22.27 -6.20
CA SER A 149 -12.59 22.40 -5.48
C SER A 149 -13.14 21.07 -4.96
N ASN A 150 -12.58 19.94 -5.42
CA ASN A 150 -12.81 18.64 -4.81
C ASN A 150 -11.99 18.53 -3.52
N THR A 151 -12.63 18.12 -2.44
CA THR A 151 -11.95 17.91 -1.16
C THR A 151 -12.17 16.48 -0.69
N LEU A 152 -11.07 15.73 -0.54
CA LEU A 152 -11.02 14.48 0.21
C LEU A 152 -10.41 14.76 1.58
N ASP A 153 -11.20 14.68 2.65
CA ASP A 153 -10.70 15.01 3.99
C ASP A 153 -11.14 14.00 5.04
N ASN A 154 -10.19 13.59 5.91
CA ASN A 154 -10.44 12.71 7.04
C ASN A 154 -11.22 11.43 6.68
N ASN A 155 -10.98 10.85 5.50
CA ASN A 155 -11.49 9.53 5.16
C ASN A 155 -10.46 8.49 5.60
N TYR A 156 -10.93 7.43 6.26
CA TYR A 156 -10.05 6.44 6.88
C TYR A 156 -10.35 5.05 6.37
N ILE A 157 -9.29 4.29 6.13
CA ILE A 157 -9.35 2.85 5.93
C ILE A 157 -8.51 2.21 7.02
N THR A 158 -9.14 1.43 7.90
CA THR A 158 -8.45 0.62 8.92
C THR A 158 -8.51 -0.84 8.52
N PHE A 159 -7.36 -1.51 8.50
CA PHE A 159 -7.21 -2.88 8.05
C PHE A 159 -6.49 -3.74 9.10
N ASN A 160 -7.14 -4.81 9.55
CA ASN A 160 -6.60 -5.79 10.49
C ASN A 160 -6.99 -7.19 10.02
N THR A 161 -6.32 -7.67 8.98
CA THR A 161 -6.64 -8.93 8.30
C THR A 161 -5.40 -9.47 7.61
N SER A 162 -5.22 -10.79 7.63
CA SER A 162 -4.19 -11.46 6.82
C SER A 162 -4.74 -11.84 5.45
N GLY A 163 -3.88 -11.86 4.44
CA GLY A 163 -4.31 -12.19 3.07
C GLY A 163 -3.21 -12.83 2.22
N ASN A 164 -3.63 -13.79 1.41
CA ASN A 164 -2.84 -14.39 0.33
C ASN A 164 -3.66 -14.23 -0.94
N SER A 165 -3.20 -13.49 -1.93
CA SER A 165 -3.90 -13.36 -3.20
C SER A 165 -2.92 -13.28 -4.36
N SER A 166 -3.38 -13.75 -5.51
CA SER A 166 -2.54 -13.95 -6.67
C SER A 166 -2.98 -13.04 -7.81
N SER A 167 -2.05 -12.65 -8.67
CA SER A 167 -2.39 -12.07 -9.96
C SER A 167 -3.36 -12.96 -10.77
N GLY A 168 -4.19 -12.31 -11.59
CA GLY A 168 -4.85 -13.01 -12.71
C GLY A 168 -3.81 -13.58 -13.67
N ALA A 169 -4.10 -14.73 -14.28
CA ALA A 169 -3.17 -15.38 -15.22
C ALA A 169 -2.86 -14.46 -16.42
N GLY A 170 -1.57 -14.30 -16.75
CA GLY A 170 -1.11 -13.68 -18.01
C GLY A 170 -0.95 -12.15 -18.01
N ILE A 171 -0.82 -11.48 -16.86
CA ILE A 171 -0.81 -10.01 -16.79
C ILE A 171 0.37 -9.47 -15.97
N SER A 172 0.83 -8.26 -16.34
CA SER A 172 1.98 -7.54 -15.76
C SER A 172 1.98 -7.59 -14.22
N SER A 173 3.03 -8.15 -13.65
CA SER A 173 3.21 -8.47 -12.23
C SER A 173 3.49 -7.26 -11.32
N VAL A 174 3.13 -6.05 -11.73
CA VAL A 174 3.34 -4.82 -10.96
C VAL A 174 2.03 -4.43 -10.27
N GLY A 175 1.95 -4.71 -8.96
CA GLY A 175 0.81 -4.32 -8.12
C GLY A 175 -0.45 -5.18 -8.26
N ALA A 176 -0.26 -6.44 -8.66
CA ALA A 176 -1.32 -7.44 -8.86
C ALA A 176 -1.48 -8.41 -7.67
N GLY A 177 -0.60 -8.37 -6.66
CA GLY A 177 -0.62 -9.25 -5.50
C GLY A 177 -1.77 -8.95 -4.53
N ALA A 178 -1.53 -9.02 -3.22
CA ALA A 178 -2.61 -8.87 -2.23
C ALA A 178 -3.25 -7.48 -2.23
N LEU A 179 -2.44 -6.42 -2.03
CA LEU A 179 -2.92 -5.05 -1.90
C LEU A 179 -2.38 -4.17 -3.02
N ASN A 180 -3.26 -3.34 -3.57
CA ASN A 180 -2.87 -2.16 -4.32
C ASN A 180 -3.52 -0.92 -3.70
N SER A 181 -2.73 0.08 -3.31
CA SER A 181 -3.26 1.38 -2.89
C SER A 181 -2.77 2.50 -3.79
N LYS A 182 -3.70 3.36 -4.19
CA LYS A 182 -3.43 4.52 -5.03
C LYS A 182 -4.07 5.78 -4.46
N ALA A 183 -3.24 6.73 -4.06
CA ALA A 183 -3.67 8.06 -3.58
C ALA A 183 -4.52 8.06 -2.29
N ILE A 184 -4.58 6.95 -1.55
CA ILE A 184 -5.19 6.91 -0.20
C ILE A 184 -4.35 6.10 0.77
N SER A 185 -4.13 6.65 1.96
CA SER A 185 -3.41 5.97 3.02
C SER A 185 -4.35 5.10 3.85
N PHE A 186 -3.80 4.06 4.47
CA PHE A 186 -4.57 3.14 5.32
C PHE A 186 -3.77 2.78 6.57
N THR A 187 -4.48 2.47 7.65
CA THR A 187 -3.89 2.12 8.94
C THR A 187 -3.99 0.63 9.20
N LEU A 188 -2.94 0.09 9.82
CA LEU A 188 -2.80 -1.30 10.21
C LEU A 188 -2.70 -1.43 11.72
N SER A 189 -3.30 -2.49 12.25
CA SER A 189 -3.22 -2.85 13.67
C SER A 189 -3.19 -4.35 13.84
N GLY A 190 -2.56 -4.83 14.91
CA GLY A 190 -2.49 -6.26 15.22
C GLY A 190 -1.45 -7.02 14.40
N LEU A 191 -1.73 -8.30 14.13
CA LEU A 191 -0.86 -9.18 13.34
C LEU A 191 -1.42 -9.35 11.93
N ILE A 192 -0.61 -9.00 10.93
CA ILE A 192 -1.00 -9.03 9.52
C ILE A 192 0.02 -9.82 8.73
N THR A 193 -0.45 -10.81 7.97
CA THR A 193 0.40 -11.66 7.14
C THR A 193 0.03 -11.54 5.67
N PHE A 194 1.04 -11.26 4.85
CA PHE A 194 1.02 -11.30 3.39
C PHE A 194 1.91 -12.45 2.92
N SER A 195 1.30 -13.55 2.48
CA SER A 195 2.04 -14.76 2.11
C SER A 195 1.70 -15.26 0.72
N GLU A 196 2.70 -15.84 0.05
CA GLU A 196 2.56 -16.57 -1.22
C GLU A 196 1.90 -15.75 -2.36
N ASN A 197 2.04 -14.43 -2.31
CA ASN A 197 1.49 -13.55 -3.33
C ASN A 197 2.36 -13.58 -4.60
N ASN A 198 1.72 -13.57 -5.76
CA ASN A 198 2.37 -13.38 -7.05
C ASN A 198 1.95 -12.03 -7.66
N GLY A 199 2.92 -11.15 -7.92
CA GLY A 199 2.71 -9.81 -8.45
C GLY A 199 2.88 -8.68 -7.43
N THR A 200 3.89 -8.79 -6.55
CA THR A 200 4.17 -7.89 -5.42
C THR A 200 3.03 -7.87 -4.39
N ALA A 201 3.29 -8.31 -3.17
CA ALA A 201 2.22 -8.48 -2.18
C ALA A 201 1.50 -7.16 -1.83
N VAL A 202 2.24 -6.07 -1.65
CA VAL A 202 1.71 -4.74 -1.35
C VAL A 202 2.32 -3.72 -2.30
N TYR A 203 1.47 -3.02 -3.04
CA TYR A 203 1.89 -2.02 -4.01
C TYR A 203 1.27 -0.67 -3.69
N LEU A 204 2.11 0.34 -3.47
CA LEU A 204 1.72 1.68 -3.07
C LEU A 204 2.10 2.68 -4.16
N ILE A 205 1.14 3.53 -4.53
CA ILE A 205 1.38 4.75 -5.31
C ILE A 205 0.76 5.91 -4.57
N ASP A 206 1.58 6.91 -4.23
CA ASP A 206 1.12 8.17 -3.61
C ASP A 206 0.21 7.94 -2.38
N SER A 207 0.47 6.86 -1.65
CA SER A 207 -0.33 6.38 -0.53
C SER A 207 0.57 5.85 0.56
N ASN A 208 0.15 6.02 1.81
CA ASN A 208 0.95 5.59 2.94
C ASN A 208 0.39 4.32 3.57
N PHE A 209 1.31 3.43 3.92
CA PHE A 209 1.07 2.26 4.74
C PHE A 209 1.38 2.65 6.18
N ILE A 210 0.39 2.72 7.06
CA ILE A 210 0.55 3.28 8.41
C ILE A 210 0.39 2.16 9.46
N ALA A 211 1.48 1.68 10.04
CA ALA A 211 1.46 0.68 11.11
C ALA A 211 1.33 1.35 12.48
N LEU A 212 0.20 1.13 13.15
CA LEU A 212 -0.06 1.67 14.49
C LEU A 212 0.77 0.95 15.57
N GLN A 213 0.81 1.53 16.77
CA GLN A 213 1.58 0.98 17.88
C GLN A 213 1.28 -0.51 18.14
N GLY A 214 2.33 -1.31 18.31
CA GLY A 214 2.19 -2.76 18.59
C GLY A 214 1.90 -3.63 17.36
N THR A 215 1.87 -3.06 16.14
CA THR A 215 1.57 -3.81 14.92
C THR A 215 2.73 -4.70 14.48
N SER A 216 2.43 -5.93 14.06
CA SER A 216 3.37 -6.86 13.44
C SER A 216 2.92 -7.22 12.03
N VAL A 217 3.79 -7.02 11.05
CA VAL A 217 3.52 -7.32 9.65
C VAL A 217 4.53 -8.32 9.11
N ILE A 218 4.04 -9.43 8.57
CA ILE A 218 4.86 -10.52 8.05
C ILE A 218 4.63 -10.65 6.54
N PHE A 219 5.71 -10.57 5.78
CA PHE A 219 5.75 -10.83 4.35
C PHE A 219 6.55 -12.09 4.08
N SER A 220 5.91 -13.16 3.62
CA SER A 220 6.58 -14.44 3.38
C SER A 220 6.32 -15.04 2.01
N ASN A 221 7.35 -15.57 1.36
CA ASN A 221 7.26 -16.31 0.11
C ASN A 221 6.57 -15.53 -1.04
N ASN A 222 6.67 -14.21 -1.07
CA ASN A 222 6.04 -13.40 -2.11
C ASN A 222 6.98 -13.22 -3.32
N SER A 223 6.40 -13.11 -4.51
CA SER A 223 7.13 -12.80 -5.73
C SER A 223 6.57 -11.60 -6.48
N GLY A 224 7.44 -10.84 -7.14
CA GLY A 224 7.04 -9.69 -7.97
C GLY A 224 8.09 -9.30 -9.01
N THR A 225 7.83 -8.23 -9.76
CA THR A 225 8.84 -7.65 -10.66
C THR A 225 9.77 -6.71 -9.91
N TYR A 226 9.18 -5.83 -9.08
CA TYR A 226 9.87 -4.84 -8.27
C TYR A 226 9.29 -4.91 -6.86
N GLY A 227 10.08 -5.26 -5.85
CA GLY A 227 9.58 -5.54 -4.51
C GLY A 227 8.75 -6.82 -4.45
N GLY A 228 9.26 -7.91 -3.91
CA GLY A 228 8.48 -9.15 -3.79
C GLY A 228 7.38 -8.99 -2.74
N ALA A 229 7.76 -8.40 -1.61
CA ALA A 229 6.85 -8.06 -0.53
C ALA A 229 6.17 -6.71 -0.77
N VAL A 230 6.96 -5.63 -0.89
CA VAL A 230 6.42 -4.27 -0.94
C VAL A 230 7.09 -3.47 -2.05
N SER A 231 6.29 -2.78 -2.85
CA SER A 231 6.76 -1.75 -3.79
C SER A 231 6.11 -0.41 -3.44
N ILE A 232 6.96 0.59 -3.23
CA ILE A 232 6.61 1.91 -2.75
C ILE A 232 6.99 2.92 -3.84
N ASN A 233 6.00 3.63 -4.39
CA ASN A 233 6.20 4.48 -5.57
C ASN A 233 5.64 5.90 -5.37
N GLY A 234 6.29 6.86 -6.03
CA GLY A 234 5.85 8.25 -6.04
C GLY A 234 6.12 8.94 -4.70
N PHE A 235 5.05 9.43 -4.06
CA PHE A 235 5.08 10.06 -2.74
C PHE A 235 4.70 9.12 -1.59
N ALA A 236 4.58 7.82 -1.87
CA ALA A 236 4.25 6.80 -0.87
C ALA A 236 5.39 6.59 0.15
N SER A 237 5.02 6.21 1.38
CA SER A 237 5.96 5.76 2.42
C SER A 237 5.30 4.77 3.40
N ILE A 238 6.12 4.04 4.14
CA ILE A 238 5.68 3.28 5.32
C ILE A 238 5.83 4.18 6.54
N TYR A 239 4.73 4.44 7.25
CA TYR A 239 4.77 5.10 8.56
C TYR A 239 4.68 4.04 9.65
N ALA A 240 5.67 4.02 10.54
CA ALA A 240 5.73 3.07 11.64
C ALA A 240 5.68 3.81 12.99
N SER A 241 4.74 3.41 13.84
CA SER A 241 4.67 3.86 15.24
C SER A 241 5.52 2.99 16.15
N SER A 242 5.63 3.37 17.42
CA SER A 242 6.39 2.60 18.42
C SER A 242 5.97 1.13 18.55
N ASN A 243 6.91 0.26 18.92
CA ASN A 243 6.71 -1.18 19.13
C ASN A 243 6.13 -1.91 17.90
N THR A 244 6.59 -1.54 16.70
CA THR A 244 6.17 -2.18 15.45
C THR A 244 7.26 -3.12 14.90
N SER A 245 6.83 -4.18 14.22
CA SER A 245 7.74 -5.15 13.61
C SER A 245 7.33 -5.47 12.17
N PHE A 246 8.31 -5.48 11.28
CA PHE A 246 8.16 -5.89 9.89
C PHE A 246 9.12 -7.03 9.62
N VAL A 247 8.59 -8.15 9.14
CA VAL A 247 9.34 -9.40 8.94
C VAL A 247 9.24 -9.81 7.49
N PHE A 248 10.38 -9.90 6.80
CA PHE A 248 10.47 -10.24 5.37
C PHE A 248 11.23 -11.54 5.19
N LEU A 249 10.51 -12.60 4.79
CA LEU A 249 11.03 -13.96 4.65
C LEU A 249 10.87 -14.48 3.23
N ASN A 250 11.95 -14.95 2.60
CA ASN A 250 11.90 -15.67 1.33
C ASN A 250 11.18 -14.91 0.18
N ASN A 251 11.23 -13.57 0.17
CA ASN A 251 10.61 -12.78 -0.90
C ASN A 251 11.57 -12.63 -2.09
N LYS A 252 11.05 -12.76 -3.31
CA LYS A 252 11.87 -12.77 -4.52
C LYS A 252 11.37 -11.84 -5.61
N THR A 253 12.26 -11.30 -6.42
CA THR A 253 11.88 -10.53 -7.61
C THR A 253 12.69 -10.85 -8.84
N SER A 254 12.15 -10.52 -10.01
CA SER A 254 12.86 -10.67 -11.28
C SER A 254 13.76 -9.48 -11.62
N VAL A 255 13.60 -8.32 -10.95
CA VAL A 255 14.37 -7.11 -11.26
C VAL A 255 15.10 -6.57 -10.02
N LYS A 256 14.43 -5.78 -9.18
CA LYS A 256 15.07 -5.06 -8.07
C LYS A 256 14.29 -5.15 -6.76
N GLY A 257 15.01 -5.24 -5.66
CA GLY A 257 14.50 -5.26 -4.29
C GLY A 257 13.72 -6.52 -3.97
N GLY A 258 14.39 -7.58 -3.49
CA GLY A 258 13.76 -8.88 -3.23
C GLY A 258 12.56 -8.80 -2.28
N ALA A 259 12.71 -8.05 -1.19
CA ALA A 259 11.63 -7.71 -0.27
C ALA A 259 11.01 -6.35 -0.62
N ILE A 260 11.81 -5.28 -0.51
CA ILE A 260 11.33 -3.90 -0.64
C ILE A 260 11.94 -3.27 -1.89
N PHE A 261 11.09 -2.64 -2.68
CA PHE A 261 11.49 -1.71 -3.74
C PHE A 261 10.89 -0.34 -3.46
N PHE A 262 11.71 0.70 -3.47
CA PHE A 262 11.28 2.09 -3.34
C PHE A 262 11.79 2.94 -4.50
N PHE A 263 10.87 3.64 -5.15
CA PHE A 263 11.17 4.59 -6.22
C PHE A 263 10.37 5.88 -6.02
N SER A 264 11.05 6.94 -5.61
CA SER A 264 10.42 8.25 -5.42
C SER A 264 10.64 9.19 -6.60
N THR A 265 9.55 9.76 -7.10
CA THR A 265 9.56 10.80 -8.14
C THR A 265 9.95 12.18 -7.59
N ALA A 266 9.73 12.43 -6.30
CA ALA A 266 10.11 13.69 -5.63
C ALA A 266 11.63 13.91 -5.58
N ILE A 267 12.38 12.81 -5.54
CA ILE A 267 13.85 12.83 -5.50
C ILE A 267 14.40 13.29 -6.86
N ILE A 268 13.70 12.96 -7.96
CA ILE A 268 14.09 13.33 -9.32
C ILE A 268 13.75 14.82 -9.61
N SER A 269 12.66 15.35 -9.05
CA SER A 269 12.24 16.74 -9.26
C SER A 269 13.03 17.78 -8.44
N SER A 270 14.11 17.39 -7.77
CA SER A 270 15.00 18.26 -6.97
C SER A 270 14.34 18.96 -5.78
N ILE A 271 13.13 18.57 -5.37
CA ILE A 271 12.46 19.13 -4.18
C ILE A 271 12.77 18.25 -2.97
N LEU A 272 14.05 18.19 -2.60
CA LEU A 272 14.53 17.44 -1.43
C LEU A 272 13.82 17.81 -0.13
N ILE A 273 13.28 19.02 -0.02
CA ILE A 273 12.52 19.49 1.14
C ILE A 273 11.24 18.67 1.33
N VAL A 274 10.56 18.28 0.25
CA VAL A 274 9.28 17.53 0.32
C VAL A 274 9.42 16.03 0.07
N ALA A 275 10.61 15.54 -0.29
CA ALA A 275 10.84 14.10 -0.44
C ALA A 275 10.78 13.40 0.92
N SER A 276 9.98 12.33 0.99
CA SER A 276 9.86 11.44 2.14
C SER A 276 10.90 10.32 2.06
N CYS A 277 11.33 9.83 3.22
CA CYS A 277 12.01 8.55 3.33
C CYS A 277 11.03 7.41 2.96
N PHE A 278 11.57 6.28 2.52
CA PHE A 278 10.74 5.08 2.23
C PHE A 278 10.08 4.49 3.49
N VAL A 279 10.64 4.80 4.66
CA VAL A 279 10.08 4.55 5.98
C VAL A 279 10.18 5.85 6.80
N GLU A 280 9.06 6.26 7.36
CA GLU A 280 8.91 7.37 8.28
C GLU A 280 8.46 6.84 9.66
N HIS A 281 8.76 7.56 10.73
CA HIS A 281 8.28 7.20 12.07
C HIS A 281 7.52 8.35 12.72
N THR A 282 6.41 8.04 13.41
CA THR A 282 5.58 9.03 14.10
C THR A 282 6.05 9.29 15.53
N ASP A 283 6.70 8.28 16.13
CA ASP A 283 7.17 8.28 17.50
C ASP A 283 8.68 7.97 17.55
N SER A 284 9.21 7.61 18.72
CA SER A 284 10.58 7.10 18.85
C SER A 284 10.82 5.87 17.97
N SER A 285 11.84 5.93 17.11
CA SER A 285 12.25 4.83 16.22
C SER A 285 12.96 3.68 16.93
N GLU A 286 13.26 3.82 18.23
CA GLU A 286 14.00 2.81 19.02
C GLU A 286 13.27 1.47 19.14
N THR A 287 11.97 1.45 18.91
CA THR A 287 11.10 0.27 19.08
C THR A 287 10.54 -0.25 17.75
N ILE A 288 11.05 0.26 16.63
CA ILE A 288 10.63 -0.14 15.28
C ILE A 288 11.67 -1.11 14.73
N SER A 289 11.23 -2.29 14.29
CA SER A 289 12.12 -3.35 13.81
C SER A 289 11.78 -3.82 12.40
N PHE A 290 12.81 -4.05 11.59
CA PHE A 290 12.72 -4.61 10.25
C PHE A 290 13.68 -5.80 10.16
N TYR A 291 13.14 -7.00 9.97
CA TYR A 291 13.93 -8.23 9.88
C TYR A 291 13.86 -8.83 8.48
N PHE A 292 15.02 -9.16 7.91
CA PHE A 292 15.15 -9.70 6.57
C PHE A 292 15.89 -11.03 6.58
N LYS A 293 15.31 -12.05 5.93
CA LYS A 293 15.94 -13.35 5.70
C LYS A 293 15.54 -13.96 4.37
N ASN A 294 16.52 -14.47 3.64
CA ASN A 294 16.40 -15.12 2.34
C ASN A 294 15.64 -14.27 1.30
N ASN A 295 15.78 -12.95 1.30
CA ASN A 295 15.15 -12.11 0.27
C ASN A 295 16.14 -11.85 -0.87
N THR A 296 15.68 -11.92 -2.12
CA THR A 296 16.60 -11.85 -3.27
C THR A 296 15.97 -11.22 -4.50
N ASP A 297 16.68 -10.30 -5.14
CA ASP A 297 16.39 -9.82 -6.49
C ASP A 297 17.40 -10.39 -7.50
N SER A 298 17.36 -9.91 -8.76
CA SER A 298 18.29 -10.34 -9.81
C SER A 298 19.78 -10.10 -9.51
N PHE A 299 20.10 -9.28 -8.50
CA PHE A 299 21.45 -8.96 -8.05
C PHE A 299 21.75 -9.53 -6.65
N GLY A 300 20.85 -10.33 -6.08
CA GLY A 300 20.99 -10.88 -4.75
C GLY A 300 20.68 -9.88 -3.61
N LYS A 301 19.95 -8.80 -3.87
CA LYS A 301 19.64 -7.77 -2.87
C LYS A 301 18.26 -7.94 -2.24
N SER A 302 18.18 -7.69 -0.94
CA SER A 302 16.92 -7.69 -0.17
C SER A 302 16.12 -6.41 -0.41
N VAL A 303 16.80 -5.26 -0.50
CA VAL A 303 16.17 -3.94 -0.55
C VAL A 303 16.78 -3.11 -1.67
N TYR A 304 15.92 -2.46 -2.44
CA TYR A 304 16.31 -1.42 -3.38
C TYR A 304 15.59 -0.13 -3.03
N VAL A 305 16.33 0.97 -2.95
CA VAL A 305 15.77 2.32 -2.72
C VAL A 305 16.42 3.31 -3.68
N SER A 306 15.65 4.10 -4.41
CA SER A 306 16.23 5.04 -5.38
C SER A 306 17.22 6.02 -4.73
N SER A 307 16.93 6.50 -3.52
CA SER A 307 17.89 7.23 -2.69
C SER A 307 17.53 7.15 -1.20
N LEU A 308 18.55 7.12 -0.35
CA LEU A 308 18.42 7.19 1.12
C LEU A 308 18.52 8.63 1.67
N LEU A 309 18.85 9.61 0.82
CA LEU A 309 19.08 10.99 1.25
C LEU A 309 17.90 11.61 2.03
N PRO A 310 16.63 11.40 1.65
CA PRO A 310 15.50 11.92 2.44
C PRO A 310 15.47 11.40 3.89
N CYS A 311 15.97 10.19 4.14
CA CYS A 311 16.01 9.57 5.46
C CYS A 311 16.95 10.27 6.44
N ASN A 312 17.91 11.08 5.96
CA ASN A 312 18.81 11.86 6.84
C ASN A 312 18.04 12.83 7.75
N LYS A 313 16.87 13.32 7.31
CA LYS A 313 16.01 14.23 8.08
C LYS A 313 15.57 13.62 9.41
N LEU A 314 15.31 12.32 9.42
CA LEU A 314 14.86 11.58 10.59
C LEU A 314 15.94 11.52 11.68
N CYS A 315 17.21 11.51 11.29
CA CYS A 315 18.34 11.47 12.24
C CYS A 315 18.80 12.86 12.71
N GLN A 316 18.61 13.89 11.88
CA GLN A 316 19.28 15.18 12.05
C GLN A 316 18.32 16.32 12.41
N GLY A 317 17.01 16.06 12.43
CA GLY A 317 15.98 17.05 12.64
C GLY A 317 15.82 18.01 11.45
N LEU A 318 15.11 19.12 11.66
CA LEU A 318 14.79 20.12 10.64
C LEU A 318 15.98 21.07 10.35
N LYS A 319 17.16 20.52 10.09
CA LYS A 319 18.30 21.33 9.62
C LYS A 319 18.09 21.73 8.16
N VAL A 320 18.41 22.98 7.84
CA VAL A 320 18.38 23.51 6.46
C VAL A 320 19.38 22.77 5.55
N TYR A 321 20.47 22.27 6.12
CA TYR A 321 21.48 21.47 5.43
C TYR A 321 21.61 20.11 6.13
N LEU A 322 21.46 19.03 5.38
CA LEU A 322 21.63 17.66 5.86
C LEU A 322 23.08 17.23 5.61
N ASP A 323 23.73 16.75 6.65
CA ASP A 323 25.03 16.09 6.51
C ASP A 323 24.82 14.70 5.91
N TYR A 324 25.78 14.22 5.12
CA TYR A 324 25.72 12.85 4.61
C TYR A 324 25.82 11.86 5.78
N MET A 325 24.93 10.87 5.81
CA MET A 325 25.01 9.76 6.73
C MET A 325 25.11 8.45 5.96
N PRO A 326 26.07 7.58 6.32
CA PRO A 326 26.20 6.29 5.66
C PRO A 326 24.98 5.41 6.00
N PRO A 327 24.52 4.54 5.08
CA PRO A 327 23.34 3.70 5.27
C PRO A 327 23.37 2.81 6.51
N GLU A 328 24.55 2.36 6.93
CA GLU A 328 24.77 1.60 8.17
C GLU A 328 24.39 2.38 9.42
N LYS A 329 24.37 3.73 9.36
CA LYS A 329 23.90 4.58 10.45
C LYS A 329 22.42 4.95 10.29
N LEU A 330 21.96 5.15 9.05
CA LEU A 330 20.56 5.50 8.76
C LEU A 330 19.59 4.37 9.11
N LEU A 331 19.96 3.14 8.79
CA LEU A 331 19.12 1.95 9.01
C LEU A 331 19.31 1.38 10.42
N THR A 332 19.41 2.27 11.41
CA THR A 332 19.53 1.92 12.83
C THR A 332 18.41 2.54 13.65
N GLN A 333 18.24 2.03 14.87
CA GLN A 333 17.24 2.45 15.85
C GLN A 333 17.22 3.95 16.17
N LYS A 334 18.31 4.69 15.90
CA LYS A 334 18.40 6.14 16.17
C LYS A 334 17.81 7.01 15.06
N CYS A 335 17.46 6.39 13.95
CA CYS A 335 17.15 7.03 12.70
C CYS A 335 15.84 6.43 12.18
N VAL A 336 15.89 5.66 11.09
CA VAL A 336 14.71 5.13 10.41
C VAL A 336 14.03 4.00 11.22
N GLY A 337 14.82 3.21 11.94
CA GLY A 337 14.38 2.00 12.64
C GLY A 337 15.47 0.93 12.65
N ASN A 338 15.29 -0.15 13.41
CA ASN A 338 16.30 -1.19 13.54
C ASN A 338 16.22 -2.22 12.40
N PHE A 339 17.08 -2.10 11.38
CA PHE A 339 17.15 -3.06 10.28
C PHE A 339 18.15 -4.17 10.60
N THR A 340 17.66 -5.41 10.61
CA THR A 340 18.46 -6.61 10.85
C THR A 340 18.40 -7.51 9.63
N PHE A 341 19.56 -7.80 9.06
CA PHE A 341 19.71 -8.71 7.93
C PHE A 341 20.31 -10.04 8.42
N SER A 342 19.69 -11.16 8.05
CA SER A 342 20.22 -12.50 8.30
C SER A 342 21.12 -13.00 7.16
N ASP A 343 21.06 -12.35 6.00
CA ASP A 343 21.77 -12.74 4.78
C ASP A 343 23.04 -11.89 4.60
N HIS A 344 24.00 -12.35 3.78
CA HIS A 344 25.21 -11.61 3.42
C HIS A 344 25.97 -11.03 4.63
N ASN A 345 26.21 -11.89 5.64
CA ASN A 345 26.85 -11.55 6.92
C ASN A 345 26.16 -10.42 7.69
N GLY A 346 24.87 -10.19 7.42
CA GLY A 346 24.07 -9.14 8.05
C GLY A 346 24.44 -7.70 7.65
N THR A 347 25.24 -7.54 6.60
CA THR A 347 25.73 -6.22 6.18
C THR A 347 24.70 -5.44 5.37
N VAL A 348 24.63 -4.12 5.58
CA VAL A 348 23.78 -3.22 4.79
C VAL A 348 24.22 -3.22 3.33
N GLN A 349 25.52 -3.07 3.05
CA GLN A 349 26.08 -3.13 1.69
C GLN A 349 25.75 -4.44 0.95
N GLY A 350 25.72 -5.56 1.68
CA GLY A 350 25.34 -6.86 1.13
C GLY A 350 23.88 -6.92 0.69
N ASN A 351 22.98 -6.24 1.41
CA ASN A 351 21.53 -6.42 1.29
C ASN A 351 20.78 -5.25 0.65
N VAL A 352 21.35 -4.05 0.64
CA VAL A 352 20.70 -2.81 0.20
C VAL A 352 21.41 -2.25 -1.02
N ALA A 353 20.64 -1.83 -2.03
CA ALA A 353 21.13 -1.16 -3.23
C ALA A 353 20.41 0.18 -3.46
N THR A 354 21.12 1.12 -4.09
CA THR A 354 20.65 2.47 -4.42
C THR A 354 20.92 2.85 -5.88
N GLU A 355 20.16 3.80 -6.46
CA GLU A 355 20.42 4.29 -7.84
C GLU A 355 21.71 5.09 -7.94
N SER A 356 22.01 5.88 -6.92
CA SER A 356 23.33 6.49 -6.81
C SER A 356 24.33 5.42 -6.38
N SER A 357 25.34 5.18 -7.20
CA SER A 357 26.61 4.57 -6.83
C SER A 357 27.44 5.47 -5.89
N GLU A 358 26.79 6.21 -4.99
CA GLU A 358 27.44 7.02 -3.96
C GLU A 358 28.24 6.17 -2.97
N PHE A 359 28.03 4.86 -2.97
CA PHE A 359 28.88 3.90 -2.26
C PHE A 359 30.31 3.84 -2.81
N ASP A 360 30.53 4.03 -4.12
CA ASP A 360 31.87 3.86 -4.73
C ASP A 360 32.63 5.17 -4.94
N GLN A 361 31.94 6.31 -5.03
CA GLN A 361 32.61 7.60 -5.31
C GLN A 361 33.20 8.29 -4.06
N LEU A 362 32.73 7.96 -2.85
CA LEU A 362 33.19 8.63 -1.61
C LEU A 362 34.41 7.99 -0.94
N HIS A 363 34.95 6.90 -1.51
CA HIS A 363 36.18 6.25 -1.04
C HIS A 363 37.44 6.68 -1.78
N LYS A 364 37.35 7.54 -2.80
CA LYS A 364 38.53 7.98 -3.56
C LYS A 364 39.07 9.36 -3.27
N ASP A 365 38.32 10.30 -2.67
CA ASP A 365 38.86 11.63 -2.44
C ASP A 365 38.74 12.16 -1.00
N SER A 366 39.91 12.58 -0.53
CA SER A 366 40.28 13.01 0.81
C SER A 366 39.66 14.33 1.25
N LYS A 367 39.48 14.46 2.58
CA LYS A 367 39.60 15.70 3.37
C LYS A 367 39.07 16.99 2.72
N ALA A 368 37.76 17.10 2.60
CA ALA A 368 37.07 18.39 2.61
C ALA A 368 35.71 18.20 3.29
N VAL A 369 35.28 19.20 4.06
CA VAL A 369 34.01 19.23 4.80
C VAL A 369 32.87 18.81 3.86
N LYS A 370 32.33 17.61 4.08
CA LYS A 370 31.26 17.00 3.27
C LYS A 370 29.91 17.63 3.58
N LYS A 371 29.72 18.90 3.20
CA LYS A 371 28.38 19.41 2.87
C LYS A 371 27.98 18.73 1.56
N LEU A 372 26.79 18.13 1.51
CA LEU A 372 26.22 17.64 0.24
C LEU A 372 26.08 18.85 -0.70
N TYR A 373 27.04 18.99 -1.61
CA TYR A 373 26.86 19.84 -2.77
C TYR A 373 25.99 19.07 -3.76
N LEU A 374 24.87 19.68 -4.15
CA LEU A 374 24.02 19.28 -5.26
C LEU A 374 24.89 18.97 -6.48
N VAL A 375 25.13 17.69 -6.75
CA VAL A 375 25.64 17.27 -8.06
C VAL A 375 24.44 17.30 -9.00
N LYS A 376 24.35 18.37 -9.80
CA LYS A 376 23.54 18.38 -11.02
C LYS A 376 23.90 17.15 -11.85
N MET A 377 22.92 16.33 -12.21
CA MET A 377 23.00 15.48 -13.39
C MET A 377 21.71 15.60 -14.20
N PHE A 378 21.93 15.66 -15.51
CA PHE A 378 21.05 16.13 -16.57
C PHE A 378 19.82 15.27 -16.83
#